data_AF-A0A1C5CZM7-F1
#
_entry.id   AF-A0A1C5CZM7-F1
#
_cell.length_a   1.000
_cell.length_b   1.000
_cell.length_c   1.000
_cell.angle_alpha   90.00
_cell.angle_beta   90.00
_cell.angle_gamma   90.00
#
_symmetry.space_group_name_H-M   'P 1'
#
loop_
_entity.id
_entity.type
_entity.pdbx_description
1 polymer ?
#
loop_
_entity_poly.entity_id
_entity_poly.type
_entity_poly.pdbx_seq_one_letter_code
_entity_poly.pdbx_strand_id
1 'polypeptide(L)'
;MLDDIGRAREHGELVGGFKSVAESTEATAAKLGLQQFGKEGEPFDPTIHEALMHSYAPDVTETTCVAILQPGYRIGERTIRPARVAVAEPQPGAQAGKPEKAGKAEGAEEKSEAADDKENGGPEEG
;
A
#
# COMPACT_ATOMS: atom_id res chain seq x y z
N MET A 1 -8.16 -4.35 21.77
CA MET A 1 -8.98 -3.16 21.41
C MET A 1 -8.57 -2.57 20.07
N LEU A 2 -7.37 -1.96 19.90
CA LEU A 2 -6.99 -1.36 18.61
C LEU A 2 -6.92 -2.38 17.47
N ASP A 3 -6.38 -3.58 17.74
CA ASP A 3 -6.40 -4.70 16.77
C ASP A 3 -7.83 -5.12 16.39
N ASP A 4 -8.76 -5.13 17.36
CA ASP A 4 -10.16 -5.51 17.10
C ASP A 4 -10.89 -4.44 16.28
N ILE A 5 -10.60 -3.16 16.53
CA ILE A 5 -11.06 -2.03 15.72
C ILE A 5 -10.53 -2.17 14.28
N GLY A 6 -9.24 -2.48 14.11
CA GLY A 6 -8.64 -2.73 12.80
C GLY A 6 -9.36 -3.84 12.05
N ARG A 7 -9.57 -4.99 12.71
CA ARG A 7 -10.30 -6.14 12.12
C ARG A 7 -11.73 -5.77 11.74
N ALA A 8 -12.47 -5.09 12.61
CA ALA A 8 -13.82 -4.63 12.31
C ALA A 8 -13.85 -3.65 11.12
N ARG A 9 -12.80 -2.82 10.95
CA ARG A 9 -12.66 -1.93 9.78
C ARG A 9 -12.46 -2.72 8.50
N GLU A 10 -11.56 -3.70 8.51
CA GLU A 10 -11.24 -4.55 7.35
C GLU A 10 -12.47 -5.33 6.85
N HIS A 11 -13.34 -5.74 7.77
CA HIS A 11 -14.59 -6.43 7.45
C HIS A 11 -15.79 -5.49 7.21
N GLY A 12 -15.60 -4.17 7.23
CA GLY A 12 -16.68 -3.21 6.97
C GLY A 12 -17.74 -3.09 8.07
N GLU A 13 -17.43 -3.56 9.28
CA GLU A 13 -18.35 -3.59 10.43
C GLU A 13 -18.40 -2.25 11.17
N LEU A 14 -17.39 -1.38 10.98
CA LEU A 14 -17.34 -0.05 11.58
C LEU A 14 -18.22 0.96 10.86
N VAL A 15 -19.48 1.04 11.30
CA VAL A 15 -20.48 1.99 10.77
C VAL A 15 -21.10 2.86 11.87
N GLY A 16 -21.69 4.00 11.48
CA GLY A 16 -22.45 4.87 12.37
C GLY A 16 -21.68 5.30 13.63
N GLY A 17 -22.35 5.26 14.79
CA GLY A 17 -21.76 5.70 16.06
C GLY A 17 -20.53 4.91 16.49
N PHE A 18 -20.45 3.61 16.17
CA PHE A 18 -19.27 2.79 16.48
C PHE A 18 -18.03 3.24 15.71
N LYS A 19 -18.19 3.67 14.45
CA LYS A 19 -17.10 4.28 13.67
C LYS A 19 -16.55 5.52 14.37
N SER A 20 -17.42 6.42 14.83
CA SER A 20 -16.99 7.64 15.53
C SER A 20 -16.25 7.37 16.84
N VAL A 21 -16.68 6.36 17.60
CA VAL A 21 -15.99 5.95 18.84
C VAL A 21 -14.62 5.32 18.53
N ALA A 22 -14.54 4.47 17.50
CA ALA A 22 -13.28 3.90 17.04
C ALA A 22 -12.28 4.98 16.62
N GLU A 23 -12.70 5.92 15.77
CA GLU A 23 -11.87 7.04 15.33
C GLU A 23 -11.41 7.92 16.50
N SER A 24 -12.30 8.23 17.46
CA SER A 24 -11.94 8.98 18.66
C SER A 24 -10.93 8.25 19.54
N THR A 25 -11.03 6.92 19.62
CA THR A 25 -10.10 6.08 20.39
C THR A 25 -8.72 6.05 19.74
N GLU A 26 -8.67 5.81 18.42
CA GLU A 26 -7.43 5.84 17.63
C GLU A 26 -6.75 7.22 17.72
N ALA A 27 -7.52 8.29 17.56
CA ALA A 27 -7.01 9.67 17.67
C ALA A 27 -6.46 9.97 19.07
N THR A 28 -7.08 9.44 20.12
CA THR A 28 -6.59 9.62 21.49
C THR A 28 -5.29 8.86 21.72
N ALA A 29 -5.19 7.61 21.24
CA ALA A 29 -3.96 6.84 21.32
C ALA A 29 -2.81 7.53 20.56
N ALA A 30 -3.08 8.06 19.37
CA ALA A 30 -2.11 8.81 18.59
C ALA A 30 -1.63 10.09 19.32
N LYS A 31 -2.54 10.83 19.97
CA LYS A 31 -2.20 12.01 20.79
C LYS A 31 -1.30 11.67 21.98
N LEU A 32 -1.40 10.45 22.52
CA LEU A 32 -0.52 9.94 23.57
C LEU A 32 0.84 9.44 23.04
N GLY A 33 1.08 9.57 21.73
CA GLY A 33 2.35 9.21 21.10
C GLY A 33 2.43 7.78 20.59
N LEU A 34 1.32 7.03 20.60
CA LEU A 34 1.27 5.69 20.02
C LEU A 34 1.28 5.79 18.49
N GLN A 35 2.25 5.12 17.86
CA GLN A 35 2.40 5.07 16.41
C GLN A 35 2.30 3.63 15.94
N GLN A 36 1.45 3.41 14.94
CA GLN A 36 1.33 2.12 14.25
C GLN A 36 2.39 2.01 13.14
N PHE A 37 2.93 0.81 12.92
CA PHE A 37 3.85 0.50 11.83
C PHE A 37 3.63 -0.94 11.31
N GLY A 38 4.37 -1.33 10.27
CA GLY A 38 4.24 -2.63 9.60
C GLY A 38 3.18 -2.53 8.52
N LYS A 39 3.62 -2.19 7.30
CA LYS A 39 2.79 -2.13 6.10
C LYS A 39 3.22 -3.20 5.12
N GLU A 40 2.27 -3.69 4.33
CA GLU A 40 2.56 -4.61 3.23
C GLU A 40 3.52 -3.95 2.23
N GLY A 41 4.49 -4.73 1.75
CA GLY A 41 5.56 -4.26 0.87
C GLY A 41 6.75 -3.62 1.57
N GLU A 42 6.73 -3.42 2.89
CA GLU A 42 7.92 -2.95 3.61
C GLU A 42 8.99 -4.06 3.71
N PRO A 43 10.29 -3.72 3.61
CA PRO A 43 11.36 -4.66 3.88
C PRO A 43 11.23 -5.24 5.29
N PHE A 44 11.50 -6.53 5.43
CA PHE A 44 11.47 -7.19 6.72
C PHE A 44 12.65 -6.72 7.59
N ASP A 45 12.34 -6.29 8.80
CA ASP A 45 13.30 -5.87 9.82
C ASP A 45 13.04 -6.65 11.12
N PRO A 46 13.92 -7.59 11.52
CA PRO A 46 13.75 -8.40 12.73
C PRO A 46 13.66 -7.61 14.05
N THR A 47 14.09 -6.35 14.07
CA THR A 47 14.05 -5.51 15.27
C THR A 47 12.65 -4.98 15.58
N ILE A 48 11.79 -4.89 14.56
CA ILE A 48 10.43 -4.36 14.67
C ILE A 48 9.37 -5.32 14.12
N HIS A 49 9.76 -6.36 13.38
CA HIS A 49 8.87 -7.36 12.80
C HIS A 49 9.08 -8.75 13.41
N GLU A 50 7.98 -9.46 13.65
CA GLU A 50 7.91 -10.86 14.05
C GLU A 50 7.32 -11.68 12.88
N ALA A 51 8.18 -12.42 12.17
CA ALA A 51 7.73 -13.27 11.06
C ALA A 51 7.07 -14.55 11.58
N LEU A 52 5.80 -14.75 11.23
CA LEU A 52 5.03 -15.94 11.62
C LEU A 52 4.89 -16.95 10.47
N MET A 53 5.03 -16.47 9.24
CA MET A 53 4.92 -17.27 8.02
C MET A 53 6.03 -16.86 7.06
N HIS A 54 6.59 -17.82 6.34
CA HIS A 54 7.63 -17.62 5.35
C HIS A 54 7.23 -18.32 4.04
N SER A 55 7.52 -17.66 2.91
CA SER A 55 7.20 -18.13 1.57
C SER A 55 8.20 -17.58 0.56
N TYR A 56 8.04 -17.96 -0.71
CA TYR A 56 8.80 -17.38 -1.82
C TYR A 56 7.85 -16.68 -2.78
N ALA A 57 8.28 -15.55 -3.34
CA ALA A 57 7.55 -14.82 -4.36
C ALA A 57 8.51 -14.35 -5.48
N PRO A 58 8.10 -14.40 -6.76
CA PRO A 58 8.94 -13.92 -7.86
C PRO A 58 9.03 -12.39 -7.91
N ASP A 59 8.06 -11.70 -7.31
CA ASP A 59 7.89 -10.24 -7.43
C ASP A 59 8.64 -9.45 -6.35
N VAL A 60 9.30 -10.12 -5.40
CA VAL A 60 10.08 -9.48 -4.34
C VAL A 60 11.57 -9.60 -4.62
N THR A 61 12.33 -8.53 -4.36
CA THR A 61 13.79 -8.49 -4.57
C THR A 61 14.59 -8.75 -3.29
N GLU A 62 13.94 -8.72 -2.14
CA GLU A 62 14.49 -8.98 -0.80
C GLU A 62 13.40 -9.55 0.11
N THR A 63 13.77 -9.99 1.33
CA THR A 63 12.80 -10.46 2.32
C THR A 63 11.81 -9.35 2.66
N THR A 64 10.56 -9.51 2.22
CA THR A 64 9.54 -8.44 2.26
C THR A 64 8.33 -8.89 3.05
N CYS A 65 7.74 -7.98 3.84
CA CYS A 65 6.47 -8.21 4.53
C CYS A 65 5.33 -8.25 3.49
N VAL A 66 4.86 -9.44 3.12
CA VAL A 66 3.81 -9.62 2.09
C VAL A 66 2.40 -9.61 2.66
N ALA A 67 2.24 -9.82 3.96
CA ALA A 67 0.99 -9.61 4.66
C ALA A 67 1.24 -9.16 6.10
N ILE A 68 0.42 -8.23 6.59
CA ILE A 68 0.45 -7.78 7.98
C ILE A 68 -0.67 -8.47 8.73
N LEU A 69 -0.32 -9.49 9.50
CA LEU A 69 -1.28 -10.28 10.29
C LEU A 69 -1.74 -9.51 11.54
N GLN A 70 -0.83 -8.70 12.08
CA GLN A 70 -1.12 -7.82 13.20
C GLN A 70 -0.17 -6.61 13.13
N PRO A 71 -0.68 -5.37 13.06
CA PRO A 71 0.18 -4.20 12.95
C PRO A 71 1.09 -4.03 14.18
N GLY A 72 2.25 -3.42 14.04
CA GLY A 72 3.15 -3.10 15.16
C GLY A 72 2.82 -1.76 15.79
N TYR A 73 3.26 -1.55 17.04
CA TYR A 73 3.07 -0.28 17.75
C TYR A 73 4.32 0.15 18.51
N ARG A 74 4.62 1.45 18.46
CA ARG A 74 5.73 2.09 19.18
C ARG A 74 5.29 3.40 19.85
N ILE A 75 6.04 3.83 20.86
CA ILE A 75 5.94 5.18 21.43
C ILE A 75 7.34 5.80 21.37
N GLY A 76 7.48 6.87 20.58
CA GLY A 76 8.79 7.43 20.24
C GLY A 76 9.66 6.37 19.55
N GLU A 77 10.81 6.08 20.13
CA GLU A 77 11.76 5.06 19.63
C GLU A 77 11.54 3.68 20.23
N ARG A 78 10.68 3.55 21.25
CA ARG A 78 10.46 2.29 21.95
C ARG A 78 9.34 1.50 21.29
N THR A 79 9.70 0.36 20.69
CA THR A 79 8.74 -0.66 20.25
C THR A 79 7.98 -1.21 21.44
N ILE A 80 6.65 -1.08 21.42
CA ILE A 80 5.75 -1.63 22.43
C ILE A 80 5.35 -3.05 22.05
N ARG A 81 5.11 -3.27 20.76
CA ARG A 81 4.82 -4.58 20.19
C ARG A 81 5.32 -4.63 18.74
N PRO A 82 6.07 -5.68 18.33
CA PRO A 82 6.44 -5.85 16.94
C PRO A 82 5.21 -6.10 16.05
N ALA A 83 5.32 -5.76 14.78
CA ALA A 83 4.34 -6.13 13.77
C ALA A 83 4.48 -7.62 13.46
N ARG A 84 3.38 -8.36 13.48
CA ARG A 84 3.37 -9.78 13.08
C ARG A 84 3.08 -9.88 11.61
N VAL A 85 3.96 -10.54 10.89
CA VAL A 85 3.98 -10.49 9.43
C VAL A 85 4.13 -11.87 8.82
N ALA A 86 3.59 -12.03 7.62
CA ALA A 86 4.03 -13.06 6.68
C ALA A 86 5.11 -12.43 5.80
N VAL A 87 6.23 -13.12 5.60
CA VAL A 87 7.31 -12.67 4.74
C VAL A 87 7.44 -13.54 3.50
N ALA A 88 7.91 -12.93 2.41
CA ALA A 88 8.35 -13.65 1.23
C ALA A 88 9.79 -13.29 0.87
N GLU A 89 10.54 -14.29 0.41
CA GLU A 89 11.86 -14.13 -0.19
C GLU A 89 11.79 -14.27 -1.72
N PRO A 90 12.78 -13.73 -2.45
CA PRO A 90 12.89 -13.95 -3.88
C PRO A 90 12.96 -15.45 -4.20
N GLN A 91 12.23 -15.92 -5.20
CA GLN A 91 12.32 -17.31 -5.66
C GLN A 91 13.79 -17.66 -6.00
N PRO A 92 14.36 -18.76 -5.47
CA PRO A 92 15.70 -19.19 -5.83
C PRO A 92 15.80 -19.42 -7.35
N GLY A 93 16.62 -18.63 -8.04
CA GLY A 93 16.76 -18.66 -9.50
C GLY A 93 16.00 -17.56 -10.26
N ALA A 94 15.14 -16.78 -9.59
CA ALA A 94 14.64 -15.52 -10.13
C ALA A 94 15.73 -14.44 -9.95
N GLN A 95 16.36 -14.03 -11.03
CA GLN A 95 17.37 -12.97 -11.00
C GLN A 95 16.73 -11.64 -10.60
N ALA A 96 17.36 -10.93 -9.65
CA ALA A 96 17.04 -9.55 -9.31
C ALA A 96 17.19 -8.66 -10.55
N GLY A 97 16.06 -8.30 -11.16
CA GLY A 97 16.01 -7.33 -12.25
C GLY A 97 16.51 -5.98 -11.76
N LYS A 98 17.56 -5.46 -12.40
CA LYS A 98 18.00 -4.06 -12.24
C LYS A 98 16.82 -3.10 -12.46
N PRO A 99 16.75 -1.97 -11.74
CA PRO A 99 15.78 -0.92 -12.05
C PRO A 99 16.17 -0.29 -13.39
N GLU A 100 15.38 -0.51 -14.44
CA GLU A 100 15.48 0.24 -15.68
C GLU A 100 14.90 1.63 -15.45
N LYS A 101 15.71 2.65 -15.75
CA LYS A 101 15.43 4.06 -15.52
C LYS A 101 14.14 4.51 -16.21
N ALA A 102 13.15 4.94 -15.44
CA ALA A 102 12.12 5.86 -15.95
C ALA A 102 12.75 7.25 -16.13
N GLY A 103 13.00 7.60 -17.40
CA GLY A 103 13.55 8.87 -17.83
C GLY A 103 12.68 10.05 -17.43
N LYS A 104 13.37 11.14 -17.11
CA LYS A 104 12.84 12.46 -16.79
C LYS A 104 12.18 13.09 -18.03
N ALA A 105 11.19 13.94 -17.75
CA ALA A 105 10.24 14.60 -18.64
C ALA A 105 10.84 15.65 -19.60
N GLU A 106 9.90 16.27 -20.36
CA GLU A 106 9.96 17.50 -21.20
C GLU A 106 10.22 17.19 -22.69
N GLY A 107 9.41 17.61 -23.68
CA GLY A 107 8.37 18.63 -23.79
C GLY A 107 8.60 19.36 -25.12
N ALA A 108 7.63 19.37 -26.05
CA ALA A 108 7.62 20.24 -27.23
C ALA A 108 6.21 20.37 -27.83
N GLU A 109 5.58 21.53 -27.61
CA GLU A 109 4.61 22.14 -28.53
C GLU A 109 5.35 22.66 -29.78
N GLU A 110 4.78 22.57 -30.98
CA GLU A 110 4.09 23.70 -31.66
C GLU A 110 3.63 23.33 -33.11
N LYS A 111 2.59 24.05 -33.53
CA LYS A 111 1.64 24.02 -34.66
C LYS A 111 2.14 24.00 -36.11
N SER A 112 1.24 23.56 -37.01
CA SER A 112 0.61 24.32 -38.15
C SER A 112 -0.34 23.39 -38.94
N GLU A 113 -1.67 23.61 -39.02
CA GLU A 113 -2.46 24.41 -40.01
C GLU A 113 -2.18 24.03 -41.48
N ALA A 114 -3.11 23.78 -42.43
CA ALA A 114 -4.57 23.87 -42.52
C ALA A 114 -5.09 23.22 -43.84
N ALA A 115 -6.43 23.04 -43.95
CA ALA A 115 -7.29 22.93 -45.16
C ALA A 115 -7.18 21.65 -46.04
N ASP A 116 -8.20 21.09 -46.70
CA ASP A 116 -9.52 21.53 -47.16
C ASP A 116 -10.36 20.31 -47.64
N ASP A 117 -11.69 20.42 -47.54
CA ASP A 117 -12.74 19.86 -48.44
C ASP A 117 -12.86 18.35 -48.78
N LYS A 118 -13.93 17.70 -48.27
CA LYS A 118 -15.11 17.29 -49.11
C LYS A 118 -16.23 16.59 -48.32
N GLU A 119 -17.35 17.31 -48.28
CA GLU A 119 -18.76 16.91 -48.45
C GLU A 119 -19.04 15.43 -48.86
N ASN A 120 -19.92 14.72 -48.15
CA ASN A 120 -21.36 14.59 -48.50
C ASN A 120 -22.09 13.48 -47.71
N GLY A 121 -23.24 13.86 -47.09
CA GLY A 121 -24.52 13.13 -46.96
C GLY A 121 -24.58 11.80 -46.19
N GLY A 122 -25.56 11.50 -45.35
CA GLY A 122 -26.81 12.11 -44.88
C GLY A 122 -27.52 11.04 -44.01
N PRO A 123 -28.47 11.38 -43.12
CA PRO A 123 -29.09 10.41 -42.22
C PRO A 123 -30.32 9.76 -42.88
N GLU A 124 -30.46 8.44 -42.78
CA GLU A 124 -31.75 7.77 -43.03
C GLU A 124 -32.21 7.05 -41.76
N GLU A 125 -33.40 7.45 -41.30
CA GLU A 125 -34.23 6.80 -40.28
C GLU A 125 -34.73 5.43 -40.74
N GLY A 126 -35.09 4.58 -39.77
CA GLY A 126 -35.84 3.34 -39.96
C GLY A 126 -36.12 2.62 -38.65
#